data_AF-A0A839TT96-F1
#
_entry.id   AF-A0A839TT96-F1
#
_cell.length_a   1.000
_cell.length_b   1.000
_cell.length_c   1.000
_cell.angle_alpha   90.00
_cell.angle_beta   90.00
_cell.angle_gamma   90.00
#
_symmetry.space_group_name_H-M   'P 1'
#
loop_
_entity.id
_entity.type
_entity.pdbx_description
1 polymer ?
#
loop_
_entity_poly.entity_id
_entity_poly.type
_entity_poly.pdbx_seq_one_letter_code
_entity_poly.pdbx_strand_id
1 'polypeptide(L)'
;MLYELRIYTIYEGRMDAIQDRFKEHTFRIFTRLGMKVVNFWIDATGQNKLYYVMEFKDMEQRQRLWEQFKNDIEWIQVKRNSEENGGLIVEKIDEYFMNHAEFFRLEN
;
A
#
# COMPACT_ATOMS: atom_id res chain seq x y z
N MET A 1 15.01 -10.24 -5.78
CA MET A 1 14.13 -9.18 -5.26
C MET A 1 12.72 -9.57 -5.62
N LEU A 2 11.81 -9.48 -4.65
CA LEU A 2 10.38 -9.74 -4.79
C LEU A 2 9.63 -8.40 -4.84
N TYR A 3 8.67 -8.29 -5.75
CA TYR A 3 7.75 -7.17 -5.83
C TYR A 3 6.34 -7.63 -5.50
N GLU A 4 5.60 -6.81 -4.74
CA GLU A 4 4.19 -7.05 -4.40
C GLU A 4 3.36 -5.89 -4.95
N LEU A 5 2.55 -6.14 -5.97
CA LEU A 5 1.50 -5.20 -6.39
C LEU A 5 0.31 -5.34 -5.46
N ARG A 6 -0.13 -4.22 -4.91
CA ARG A 6 -1.34 -4.11 -4.10
C ARG A 6 -2.33 -3.22 -4.83
N ILE A 7 -3.52 -3.77 -5.07
CA ILE A 7 -4.64 -3.05 -5.67
C ILE A 7 -5.70 -2.89 -4.59
N TYR A 8 -5.97 -1.65 -4.22
CA TYR A 8 -6.98 -1.35 -3.21
C TYR A 8 -8.23 -0.87 -3.93
N THR A 9 -9.36 -1.55 -3.67
CA THR A 9 -10.68 -1.05 -4.02
C THR A 9 -11.21 -0.28 -2.81
N ILE A 10 -11.60 0.96 -3.04
CA ILE A 10 -11.96 1.94 -2.03
C ILE A 10 -13.48 2.09 -2.03
N TYR A 11 -14.08 2.20 -0.84
CA TYR A 11 -15.51 2.49 -0.73
C TYR A 11 -15.84 3.84 -1.39
N GLU A 12 -17.05 3.96 -1.95
CA GLU A 12 -17.52 5.18 -2.60
C GLU A 12 -17.46 6.39 -1.65
N GLY A 13 -16.98 7.54 -2.15
CA GLY A 13 -16.79 8.75 -1.36
C GLY A 13 -15.61 8.72 -0.37
N ARG A 14 -14.80 7.66 -0.36
CA ARG A 14 -13.66 7.50 0.57
C ARG A 14 -12.28 7.66 -0.09
N MET A 15 -12.22 8.08 -1.36
CA MET A 15 -10.97 8.24 -2.11
C MET A 15 -10.05 9.34 -1.53
N ASP A 16 -10.61 10.45 -1.05
CA ASP A 16 -9.79 11.50 -0.42
C ASP A 16 -9.23 11.03 0.93
N ALA A 17 -10.06 10.34 1.73
CA ALA A 17 -9.65 9.80 3.02
C ALA A 17 -8.49 8.80 2.92
N ILE A 18 -8.47 7.94 1.89
CA ILE A 18 -7.34 7.02 1.68
C ILE A 18 -6.08 7.77 1.25
N GLN A 19 -6.21 8.77 0.38
CA GLN A 19 -5.07 9.55 -0.10
C GLN A 19 -4.44 10.35 1.03
N ASP A 20 -5.25 11.00 1.88
CA ASP A 20 -4.77 11.70 3.07
C ASP A 20 -4.07 10.74 4.03
N ARG A 21 -4.66 9.57 4.29
CA ARG A 21 -4.04 8.55 5.13
C ARG A 21 -2.65 8.14 4.63
N PHE A 22 -2.49 7.96 3.32
CA PHE A 22 -1.18 7.65 2.73
C PHE A 22 -0.21 8.82 2.84
N LYS A 23 -0.64 10.01 2.40
CA LYS A 23 0.15 11.24 2.34
C LYS A 23 0.67 11.67 3.71
N GLU A 24 -0.17 11.61 4.74
CA GLU A 24 0.14 12.15 6.06
C GLU A 24 0.78 11.12 6.99
N HIS A 25 0.52 9.83 6.77
CA HIS A 25 0.88 8.79 7.72
C HIS A 25 1.55 7.56 7.10
N THR A 26 0.88 6.86 6.19
CA THR A 26 1.27 5.49 5.82
C THR A 26 2.67 5.43 5.21
N PHE A 27 3.06 6.38 4.34
CA PHE A 27 4.41 6.37 3.77
C PHE A 27 5.51 6.58 4.81
N ARG A 28 5.27 7.45 5.81
CA ARG A 28 6.22 7.66 6.91
C ARG A 28 6.34 6.41 7.78
N ILE A 29 5.23 5.75 8.09
CA ILE A 29 5.23 4.50 8.87
C ILE A 29 5.97 3.40 8.10
N PHE A 30 5.69 3.23 6.82
CA PHE A 30 6.41 2.29 5.96
C PHE A 30 7.91 2.56 5.98
N THR A 31 8.32 3.82 5.78
CA THR A 31 9.73 4.21 5.82
C THR A 31 10.38 3.87 7.17
N ARG A 32 9.70 4.18 8.29
CA ARG A 32 10.17 3.87 9.65
C ARG A 32 10.34 2.37 9.88
N LEU A 33 9.48 1.53 9.30
CA LEU A 33 9.53 0.07 9.39
C LEU A 33 10.44 -0.59 8.34
N GLY A 34 11.10 0.20 7.48
CA GLY A 34 11.94 -0.34 6.41
C GLY A 34 11.17 -0.96 5.24
N MET A 35 9.89 -0.63 5.08
CA MET A 35 9.07 -1.03 3.94
C MET A 35 9.24 -0.02 2.79
N LYS A 36 9.49 -0.52 1.58
CA LYS A 36 9.79 0.33 0.40
C LYS A 36 8.67 0.28 -0.62
N VAL A 37 8.01 1.41 -0.83
CA VAL A 37 7.10 1.64 -1.99
C VAL A 37 7.97 2.10 -3.16
N VAL A 38 7.92 1.39 -4.29
CA VAL A 38 8.70 1.76 -5.48
C VAL A 38 7.90 2.55 -6.49
N ASN A 39 6.56 2.43 -6.44
CA ASN A 39 5.68 3.22 -7.28
C ASN A 39 4.24 3.22 -6.73
N PHE A 40 3.47 4.24 -7.09
CA PHE A 40 2.11 4.47 -6.59
C PHE A 40 1.28 5.18 -7.65
N TRP A 41 0.05 4.72 -7.88
CA TRP A 41 -0.87 5.27 -8.87
C TRP A 41 -2.29 5.35 -8.32
N ILE A 42 -3.05 6.30 -8.85
CA ILE A 42 -4.50 6.36 -8.78
C ILE A 42 -5.06 5.91 -10.12
N ASP A 43 -6.26 5.32 -10.11
CA ASP A 43 -6.94 4.92 -11.34
C ASP A 43 -7.17 6.10 -12.31
N ALA A 44 -6.71 5.94 -13.54
CA ALA A 44 -6.83 6.98 -14.58
C ALA A 44 -8.20 7.01 -15.26
N THR A 45 -9.07 6.01 -15.00
CA THR A 45 -10.38 5.85 -15.63
C THR A 45 -11.54 6.21 -14.70
N GLY A 46 -11.23 6.69 -13.49
CA GLY A 46 -12.24 7.08 -12.49
C GLY A 46 -12.77 5.92 -11.64
N GLN A 47 -12.15 4.74 -11.67
CA GLN A 47 -12.50 3.70 -10.71
C GLN A 47 -12.06 4.11 -9.30
N ASN A 48 -12.78 3.64 -8.28
CA ASN A 48 -12.38 3.82 -6.87
C ASN A 48 -11.22 2.88 -6.51
N LYS A 49 -10.08 3.02 -7.20
CA LYS A 49 -8.90 2.18 -7.01
C LYS A 49 -7.62 3.00 -6.91
N LEU A 50 -6.70 2.48 -6.11
CA LEU A 50 -5.30 2.86 -6.13
C LEU A 50 -4.43 1.61 -6.24
N TYR A 51 -3.21 1.81 -6.71
CA TYR A 51 -2.27 0.76 -7.05
C TYR A 51 -0.91 1.15 -6.51
N TYR A 52 -0.21 0.24 -5.85
CA TYR A 52 1.17 0.51 -5.45
C TYR A 52 1.99 -0.77 -5.39
N VAL A 53 3.28 -0.62 -5.65
CA VAL A 53 4.22 -1.74 -5.66
C VAL A 53 5.17 -1.59 -4.49
N MET A 54 5.28 -2.67 -3.70
CA MET A 54 6.24 -2.81 -2.63
C MET A 54 7.44 -3.64 -3.10
N GLU A 55 8.63 -3.31 -2.61
CA GLU A 55 9.85 -4.10 -2.83
C GLU A 55 10.26 -4.81 -1.54
N PHE A 56 10.56 -6.10 -1.65
CA PHE A 56 11.07 -6.95 -0.59
C PHE A 56 12.23 -7.80 -1.08
N LYS A 57 13.13 -8.18 -0.18
CA LYS A 57 14.21 -9.15 -0.45
C LYS A 57 13.63 -10.49 -0.92
N ASP A 58 12.66 -11.00 -0.16
CA ASP A 58 12.02 -12.31 -0.31
C ASP A 58 10.64 -12.34 0.39
N MET A 59 9.90 -13.44 0.26
CA MET A 59 8.57 -13.63 0.88
C MET A 59 8.63 -13.62 2.41
N GLU A 60 9.74 -14.07 3.00
CA GLU A 60 9.90 -14.14 4.46
C GLU A 60 10.02 -12.73 5.05
N GLN A 61 10.83 -11.86 4.44
CA GLN A 61 10.91 -10.45 4.82
C GLN A 61 9.57 -9.75 4.61
N ARG A 62 8.89 -10.02 3.48
CA ARG A 62 7.54 -9.49 3.23
C ARG A 62 6.59 -9.82 4.37
N GLN A 63 6.51 -11.08 4.78
CA GLN A 63 5.61 -11.51 5.84
C GLN A 63 5.92 -10.79 7.17
N ARG A 64 7.19 -10.80 7.58
CA ARG A 64 7.61 -10.14 8.83
C ARG A 64 7.27 -8.65 8.84
N LEU A 65 7.54 -7.93 7.75
CA LEU A 65 7.29 -6.48 7.69
C LEU A 65 5.80 -6.14 7.69
N TRP A 66 4.96 -6.92 6.99
CA TRP A 66 3.51 -6.72 7.05
C TRP A 66 2.91 -7.07 8.41
N GLU A 67 3.43 -8.09 9.10
CA GLU A 67 3.04 -8.40 10.48
C GLU A 67 3.43 -7.27 11.44
N GLN A 68 4.64 -6.72 11.30
CA GLN A 68 5.06 -5.55 12.07
C GLN A 68 4.16 -4.34 11.81
N PHE A 69 3.88 -4.03 10.53
CA PHE A 69 3.01 -2.91 10.16
C PHE A 69 1.60 -3.06 10.75
N LYS A 70 0.99 -4.26 10.63
CA LYS A 70 -0.36 -4.50 11.17
C LYS A 70 -0.44 -4.35 12.69
N ASN A 71 0.65 -4.63 13.41
CA ASN A 71 0.75 -4.52 14.85
C ASN A 71 1.32 -3.18 15.34
N ASP A 72 1.67 -2.27 14.43
CA ASP A 72 2.22 -0.96 14.79
C ASP A 72 1.14 -0.08 15.42
N ILE A 73 1.40 0.39 16.65
CA ILE A 73 0.42 1.14 17.45
C ILE A 73 -0.02 2.43 16.74
N GLU A 74 0.93 3.11 16.09
CA GLU A 74 0.64 4.33 15.34
C GLU A 74 -0.24 4.03 14.12
N TRP A 75 0.05 2.97 13.36
CA TRP A 75 -0.82 2.54 12.27
C TRP A 75 -2.25 2.21 12.75
N ILE A 76 -2.39 1.46 13.84
CA ILE A 76 -3.70 1.08 14.39
C ILE A 76 -4.52 2.34 14.72
N GLN A 77 -3.90 3.34 15.34
CA GLN A 77 -4.56 4.61 15.66
C GLN A 77 -4.91 5.41 14.41
N VAL A 78 -3.98 5.53 13.45
CA VAL A 78 -4.21 6.22 12.17
C VAL A 78 -5.37 5.59 11.42
N LYS A 79 -5.41 4.25 11.33
CA LYS A 79 -6.49 3.53 10.66
C LYS A 79 -7.83 3.85 11.33
N ARG A 80 -7.90 3.72 12.66
CA ARG A 80 -9.10 4.03 13.44
C ARG A 80 -9.58 5.46 13.20
N ASN A 81 -8.70 6.45 13.33
CA ASN A 81 -9.05 7.87 13.16
C ASN A 81 -9.54 8.17 11.74
N SER A 82 -8.89 7.59 10.73
CA SER A 82 -9.29 7.78 9.32
C SER A 82 -10.69 7.21 9.02
N GLU A 83 -11.12 6.20 9.78
CA GLU A 83 -12.38 5.49 9.57
C GLU A 83 -13.51 5.96 10.52
N GLU A 84 -13.21 6.79 11.53
CA GLU A 84 -14.14 7.21 12.58
C GLU A 84 -15.38 7.96 12.05
N ASN A 85 -15.19 8.89 11.11
CA ASN A 85 -16.24 9.80 10.64
C ASN A 85 -16.83 9.45 9.26
N GLY A 86 -16.59 8.24 8.75
CA GLY A 86 -17.17 7.82 7.47
C GLY A 86 -17.09 6.33 7.19
N GLY A 87 -16.79 5.52 8.21
CA GLY A 87 -16.69 4.07 8.10
C GLY A 87 -15.43 3.61 7.38
N LEU A 88 -15.44 2.33 7.03
CA LEU A 88 -14.33 1.66 6.35
C LEU A 88 -13.93 2.40 5.08
N ILE A 89 -12.63 2.47 4.83
CA ILE A 89 -12.10 3.14 3.63
C ILE A 89 -11.82 2.12 2.52
N VAL A 90 -11.20 0.99 2.85
CA VAL A 90 -10.80 -0.02 1.86
C VAL A 90 -11.80 -1.17 1.91
N GLU A 91 -12.43 -1.44 0.77
CA GLU A 91 -13.39 -2.54 0.59
C GLU A 91 -12.67 -3.86 0.33
N LYS A 92 -11.69 -3.82 -0.58
CA LYS A 92 -10.99 -5.02 -1.04
C LYS A 92 -9.52 -4.72 -1.31
N ILE A 93 -8.68 -5.70 -1.05
CA ILE A 93 -7.27 -5.69 -1.41
C ILE A 93 -7.00 -6.92 -2.27
N ASP A 94 -6.48 -6.70 -3.48
CA ASP A 94 -5.88 -7.76 -4.30
C ASP A 94 -4.35 -7.64 -4.23
N GLU A 95 -3.68 -8.79 -4.12
CA GLU A 95 -2.23 -8.90 -3.98
C GLU A 95 -1.67 -9.78 -5.10
N TYR A 96 -0.64 -9.30 -5.80
CA TYR A 96 0.08 -10.04 -6.82
C TYR A 96 1.58 -9.97 -6.55
N PHE A 97 2.28 -11.07 -6.78
CA PHE A 97 3.71 -11.20 -6.52
C PHE A 97 4.46 -11.36 -7.83
N MET A 98 5.53 -10.59 -8.00
CA MET A 98 6.31 -10.56 -9.23
C MET A 98 7.81 -10.60 -8.92
N ASN A 99 8.56 -11.20 -9.84
CA ASN A 99 10.00 -11.04 -9.93
C ASN A 99 10.32 -10.14 -11.13
N HIS A 100 11.50 -9.53 -11.12
CA HIS A 100 11.98 -8.81 -12.29
C HIS A 100 12.16 -9.78 -13.47
N ALA A 101 11.72 -9.40 -14.66
CA ALA A 101 11.99 -10.15 -15.87
C ALA A 101 13.43 -9.89 -16.33
N GLU A 102 14.32 -10.89 -16.29
CA GLU A 102 15.76 -10.70 -16.58
C GLU A 102 16.05 -10.18 -17.99
N PHE A 103 15.17 -10.45 -18.95
CA PHE A 103 15.29 -9.99 -20.33
C PHE A 103 14.87 -8.53 -20.52
N PHE A 104 14.17 -7.92 -19.55
CA PHE A 104 13.72 -6.53 -19.64
C PHE A 104 14.79 -5.59 -19.10
N ARG A 105 15.10 -4.53 -19.84
CA ARG A 105 15.98 -3.44 -19.40
C ARG A 105 15.32 -2.12 -19.76
N LEU A 106 15.31 -1.18 -18.83
CA LEU A 106 14.95 0.20 -19.16
C LEU A 106 16.12 0.80 -19.95
N GLU A 107 15.83 1.29 -21.15
CA GLU A 107 16.78 2.14 -21.86
C GLU A 107 16.83 3.49 -21.13
N ASN A 108 18.04 3.93 -20.78
CA ASN A 108 18.29 5.21 -20.13
C ASN A 108 18.15 6.36 -21.12
#